data_AF-A0AAU2B4T7-F1
#
_entry.id   AF-A0AAU2B4T7-F1
#
_cell.length_a   1.000
_cell.length_b   1.000
_cell.length_c   1.000
_cell.angle_alpha   90.00
_cell.angle_beta   90.00
_cell.angle_gamma   90.00
#
_symmetry.space_group_name_H-M   'P 1'
#
loop_
_entity.id
_entity.type
_entity.pdbx_description
1 polymer ?
#
loop_
_entity_poly.entity_id
_entity_poly.type
_entity_poly.pdbx_seq_one_letter_code
_entity_poly.pdbx_strand_id
1 'polypeptide(L)'
;MDPLARRQMIAHVQVERQRLLPEHEQATRTTIEMLRAGTGHASEPRLVPYLNLAYLLGVKGTYGDDQLMALALSVANWATTAINDLAHHTGRTPQQIIDQYETDIIADQEDLT
;
A
#
# COMPACT_ATOMS: atom_id res chain seq x y z
N MET A 1 12.43 19.69 -11.45
CA MET A 1 11.00 20.06 -11.48
C MET A 1 10.92 21.58 -11.44
N ASP A 2 10.16 22.20 -12.35
CA ASP A 2 9.97 23.66 -12.38
C ASP A 2 9.33 24.16 -11.05
N PRO A 3 9.83 25.26 -10.44
CA PRO A 3 9.26 25.81 -9.21
C PRO A 3 7.77 26.13 -9.24
N LEU A 4 7.19 26.44 -10.42
CA LEU A 4 5.74 26.63 -10.55
C LEU A 4 5.01 25.28 -10.54
N ALA A 5 5.46 24.31 -11.34
CA ALA A 5 4.92 22.94 -11.34
C ALA A 5 4.95 22.30 -9.94
N ARG A 6 6.03 22.49 -9.17
CA ARG A 6 6.13 22.00 -7.79
C ARG A 6 5.05 22.62 -6.88
N ARG A 7 4.80 23.93 -7.01
CA ARG A 7 3.79 24.63 -6.21
C ARG A 7 2.38 24.17 -6.54
N GLN A 8 2.07 23.98 -7.82
CA GLN A 8 0.78 23.45 -8.27
C GLN A 8 0.55 22.03 -7.74
N MET A 9 1.57 21.17 -7.80
CA MET A 9 1.50 19.82 -7.25
C MET A 9 1.21 19.83 -5.74
N ILE A 10 1.92 20.66 -4.97
CA ILE A 10 1.70 20.77 -3.51
C ILE A 10 0.28 21.23 -3.21
N ALA A 11 -0.22 22.25 -3.92
CA ALA A 11 -1.58 22.74 -3.73
C ALA A 11 -2.62 21.67 -4.05
N HIS A 12 -2.43 20.91 -5.12
CA HIS A 12 -3.31 19.81 -5.49
C HIS A 12 -3.33 18.71 -4.41
N VAL A 13 -2.16 18.30 -3.91
CA VAL A 13 -2.05 17.32 -2.81
C VAL A 13 -2.77 17.80 -1.56
N GLN A 14 -2.73 19.10 -1.23
CA GLN A 14 -3.45 19.64 -0.08
C GLN A 14 -4.97 19.54 -0.23
N VAL A 15 -5.49 19.81 -1.44
CA VAL A 15 -6.92 19.67 -1.75
C VAL A 15 -7.34 18.21 -1.62
N GLU A 16 -6.59 17.28 -2.23
CA GLU A 16 -6.88 15.85 -2.14
C GLU A 16 -6.79 15.33 -0.70
N ARG A 17 -5.82 15.80 0.08
CA ARG A 17 -5.72 15.45 1.50
C ARG A 17 -6.97 15.86 2.27
N GLN A 18 -7.49 17.07 2.06
CA GLN A 18 -8.70 17.53 2.74
C GLN A 18 -9.92 16.71 2.30
N ARG A 19 -10.02 16.39 1.01
CA ARG A 19 -11.10 15.58 0.44
C ARG A 19 -11.15 14.17 1.03
N LEU A 20 -9.99 13.55 1.23
CA LEU A 20 -9.86 12.17 1.70
C LEU A 20 -9.80 12.02 3.22
N LEU A 21 -9.62 13.12 3.96
CA LEU A 21 -9.52 13.09 5.41
C LEU A 21 -10.69 12.38 6.10
N PRO A 22 -11.97 12.57 5.68
CA PRO A 22 -13.11 11.85 6.27
C PRO A 22 -13.02 10.33 6.11
N GLU A 23 -12.41 9.86 5.02
CA GLU A 23 -12.35 8.45 4.66
C GLU A 23 -11.23 7.68 5.38
N HIS A 24 -10.33 8.40 6.07
CA HIS A 24 -9.09 7.87 6.61
C HIS A 24 -9.29 6.76 7.65
N GLU A 25 -10.27 6.91 8.56
CA GLU A 25 -10.54 5.92 9.60
C GLU A 25 -11.00 4.59 8.99
N GLN A 26 -11.99 4.65 8.09
CA GLN A 26 -12.51 3.46 7.43
C GLN A 26 -11.45 2.81 6.54
N ALA A 27 -10.68 3.60 5.79
CA ALA A 27 -9.57 3.11 4.98
C ALA A 27 -8.54 2.36 5.84
N THR A 28 -8.20 2.89 7.02
CA THR A 28 -7.24 2.27 7.94
C THR A 28 -7.75 0.93 8.48
N ARG A 29 -9.04 0.86 8.86
CA ARG A 29 -9.66 -0.40 9.32
C ARG A 29 -9.65 -1.46 8.22
N THR A 30 -10.04 -1.09 7.01
CA THR A 30 -10.01 -1.99 5.86
C THR A 30 -8.60 -2.46 5.53
N THR A 31 -7.59 -1.58 5.60
CA THR A 31 -6.17 -1.98 5.43
C THR A 31 -5.77 -3.04 6.45
N ILE A 32 -6.13 -2.86 7.72
CA ILE A 32 -5.82 -3.83 8.79
C ILE A 32 -6.47 -5.19 8.50
N GLU A 33 -7.74 -5.20 8.07
CA GLU A 33 -8.45 -6.43 7.69
C GLU A 33 -7.79 -7.13 6.50
N MET A 34 -7.44 -6.36 5.46
CA MET A 34 -6.73 -6.86 4.28
C MET A 34 -5.37 -7.47 4.67
N LEU A 35 -4.58 -6.78 5.49
CA LEU A 35 -3.28 -7.28 5.95
C LEU A 35 -3.42 -8.54 6.83
N ARG A 36 -4.42 -8.61 7.70
CA ARG A 36 -4.71 -9.81 8.51
C ARG A 36 -5.10 -10.99 7.63
N ALA A 37 -5.93 -10.77 6.62
CA ALA A 37 -6.32 -11.80 5.67
C ALA A 37 -5.11 -12.30 4.87
N GLY A 38 -4.25 -11.39 4.37
CA GLY A 38 -3.06 -11.75 3.61
C GLY A 38 -2.03 -12.52 4.45
N THR A 39 -1.69 -12.01 5.64
CA THR A 39 -0.70 -12.64 6.53
C THR A 39 -1.18 -13.97 7.13
N GLY A 40 -2.50 -14.15 7.30
CA GLY A 40 -3.10 -15.41 7.71
C GLY A 40 -2.95 -16.55 6.68
N HIS A 41 -2.60 -16.24 5.43
CA HIS A 41 -2.39 -17.21 4.35
C HIS A 41 -0.91 -17.24 3.91
N ALA A 42 0.03 -17.05 4.83
CA ALA A 42 1.46 -17.06 4.53
C ALA A 42 1.95 -18.37 3.87
N SER A 43 1.26 -19.50 4.09
CA SER A 43 1.52 -20.78 3.42
C SER A 43 1.01 -20.84 1.97
N GLU A 44 0.21 -19.87 1.54
CA GLU A 44 -0.39 -19.77 0.21
C GLU A 44 -0.15 -18.37 -0.39
N PRO A 45 1.11 -17.98 -0.63
CA PRO A 45 1.46 -16.62 -1.07
C PRO A 45 0.77 -16.22 -2.39
N ARG A 46 0.46 -17.20 -3.25
CA ARG A 46 -0.24 -17.00 -4.52
C ARG A 46 -1.70 -16.57 -4.36
N LEU A 47 -2.32 -16.81 -3.20
CA LEU A 47 -3.70 -16.42 -2.91
C LEU A 47 -3.81 -14.93 -2.53
N VAL A 48 -2.76 -14.38 -1.94
CA VAL A 48 -2.74 -13.02 -1.38
C VAL A 48 -3.13 -11.94 -2.39
N PRO A 49 -2.63 -11.93 -3.66
CA PRO A 49 -3.06 -10.95 -4.65
C PRO A 49 -4.57 -10.98 -4.94
N TYR A 50 -5.18 -12.16 -4.96
CA TYR A 50 -6.61 -12.32 -5.22
C TYR A 50 -7.46 -11.89 -4.02
N LEU A 51 -7.00 -12.14 -2.79
CA LEU A 51 -7.64 -11.60 -1.58
C LEU A 51 -7.62 -10.07 -1.60
N ASN A 52 -6.45 -9.48 -1.91
CA ASN A 52 -6.31 -8.03 -2.02
C ASN A 52 -7.24 -7.48 -3.11
N LEU A 53 -7.33 -8.13 -4.28
CA LEU A 53 -8.26 -7.74 -5.34
C LEU A 53 -9.72 -7.76 -4.86
N ALA A 54 -10.12 -8.77 -4.09
CA ALA A 54 -11.46 -8.85 -3.51
C ALA A 54 -11.76 -7.64 -2.60
N TYR A 55 -10.82 -7.24 -1.74
CA TYR A 55 -10.96 -6.03 -0.92
C TYR A 55 -11.08 -4.76 -1.77
N LEU A 56 -10.23 -4.60 -2.79
CA LEU A 56 -10.27 -3.42 -3.67
C LEU A 56 -11.59 -3.32 -4.44
N LEU A 57 -12.07 -4.42 -5.01
CA LEU A 57 -13.35 -4.47 -5.71
C LEU A 57 -14.52 -4.22 -4.75
N GLY A 58 -14.47 -4.78 -3.53
CA GLY A 58 -15.47 -4.55 -2.49
C GLY A 58 -15.57 -3.09 -2.08
N VAL A 59 -14.42 -2.44 -1.85
CA VAL A 59 -14.39 -1.01 -1.51
C VAL A 59 -14.88 -0.15 -2.66
N LYS A 60 -14.40 -0.40 -3.88
CA LYS A 60 -14.84 0.33 -5.06
C LYS A 60 -16.36 0.23 -5.27
N GLY A 61 -16.90 -0.99 -5.17
CA GLY A 61 -18.32 -1.25 -5.39
C GLY A 61 -19.23 -0.68 -4.30
N THR A 62 -18.75 -0.59 -3.06
CA THR A 62 -19.58 -0.18 -1.90
C THR A 62 -19.46 1.31 -1.59
N TYR A 63 -18.25 1.86 -1.67
CA TYR A 63 -17.92 3.19 -1.15
C TYR A 63 -17.39 4.16 -2.21
N GLY A 64 -17.08 3.66 -3.43
CA GLY A 64 -16.63 4.48 -4.54
C GLY A 64 -15.13 4.80 -4.53
N ASP A 65 -14.72 5.68 -5.45
CA ASP A 65 -13.32 5.91 -5.79
C ASP A 65 -12.55 6.68 -4.70
N ASP A 66 -13.22 7.53 -3.91
CA ASP A 66 -12.58 8.31 -2.84
C ASP A 66 -12.11 7.38 -1.71
N GLN A 67 -12.97 6.45 -1.30
CA GLN A 67 -12.60 5.45 -0.31
C GLN A 67 -11.54 4.49 -0.84
N LEU A 68 -11.58 4.16 -2.14
CA LEU A 68 -10.54 3.35 -2.79
C LEU A 68 -9.19 4.09 -2.77
N MET A 69 -9.18 5.39 -3.05
CA MET A 69 -7.97 6.20 -3.00
C MET A 69 -7.43 6.34 -1.57
N ALA A 70 -8.32 6.57 -0.59
CA ALA A 70 -7.96 6.59 0.83
C ALA A 70 -7.39 5.23 1.28
N LEU A 71 -7.95 4.12 0.82
CA LEU A 71 -7.43 2.78 1.07
C LEU A 71 -6.02 2.60 0.48
N ALA A 72 -5.82 2.98 -0.79
CA ALA A 72 -4.50 2.89 -1.43
C ALA A 72 -3.43 3.70 -0.67
N LEU A 73 -3.79 4.92 -0.22
CA LEU A 73 -2.91 5.74 0.63
C LEU A 73 -2.63 5.08 1.98
N SER A 74 -3.64 4.49 2.61
CA SER A 74 -3.47 3.78 3.87
C SER A 74 -2.52 2.58 3.71
N VAL A 75 -2.71 1.75 2.69
CA VAL A 75 -1.83 0.61 2.38
C VAL A 75 -0.39 1.06 2.16
N ALA A 76 -0.17 2.13 1.39
CA ALA A 76 1.16 2.68 1.15
C ALA A 76 1.84 3.15 2.46
N ASN A 77 1.08 3.79 3.36
CA ASN A 77 1.59 4.20 4.67
C ASN A 77 1.98 3.00 5.52
N TRP A 78 1.14 1.97 5.59
CA TRP A 78 1.43 0.74 6.34
C TRP A 78 2.66 0.01 5.79
N ALA A 79 2.78 -0.12 4.47
CA ALA A 79 3.95 -0.72 3.84
C ALA A 79 5.24 0.07 4.16
N THR A 80 5.17 1.40 4.10
CA THR A 80 6.29 2.29 4.45
C THR A 80 6.70 2.10 5.91
N THR A 81 5.74 2.06 6.84
CA THR A 81 6.02 1.80 8.26
C THR A 81 6.65 0.43 8.47
N ALA A 82 6.10 -0.63 7.87
CA ALA A 82 6.63 -1.98 8.00
C ALA A 82 8.07 -2.12 7.47
N ILE A 83 8.39 -1.47 6.34
CA ILE A 83 9.76 -1.43 5.79
C ILE A 83 10.71 -0.70 6.74
N ASN A 84 10.30 0.45 7.27
CA ASN A 84 11.13 1.22 8.21
C ASN A 84 11.36 0.47 9.52
N ASP A 85 10.34 -0.20 10.06
CA ASP A 85 10.45 -1.01 11.27
C ASP A 85 11.37 -2.22 11.05
N LEU A 86 11.25 -2.89 9.90
CA LEU A 86 12.13 -4.01 9.55
C LEU A 86 13.58 -3.55 9.37
N ALA A 87 13.80 -2.42 8.68
CA ALA A 87 15.11 -1.81 8.52
C ALA A 87 15.74 -1.52 9.89
N HIS A 88 14.96 -0.91 10.80
CA HIS A 88 15.40 -0.64 12.16
C HIS A 88 15.81 -1.91 12.92
N HIS A 89 14.99 -2.97 12.87
CA HIS A 89 15.26 -4.22 13.59
C HIS A 89 16.38 -5.08 13.00
N THR A 90 16.68 -4.92 11.70
CA THR A 90 17.71 -5.69 11.00
C THR A 90 19.04 -4.94 10.86
N GLY A 91 19.09 -3.66 11.24
CA GLY A 91 20.26 -2.80 11.01
C GLY A 91 20.52 -2.51 9.52
N ARG A 92 19.56 -2.81 8.65
CA ARG A 92 19.61 -2.52 7.21
C ARG A 92 19.00 -1.15 6.93
N THR A 93 19.28 -0.60 5.76
CA THR A 93 18.55 0.58 5.27
C THR A 93 17.20 0.17 4.66
N PRO A 94 16.19 1.05 4.64
CA PRO A 94 14.94 0.80 3.91
C PRO A 94 15.18 0.40 2.45
N GLN A 95 16.15 1.03 1.78
CA GLN A 95 16.53 0.70 0.40
C GLN A 95 16.99 -0.75 0.29
N GLN A 96 17.87 -1.21 1.18
CA GLN A 96 18.35 -2.61 1.18
C GLN A 96 17.23 -3.62 1.40
N ILE A 97 16.18 -3.27 2.14
CA ILE A 97 15.00 -4.13 2.31
C ILE A 97 14.18 -4.18 1.03
N ILE A 98 13.96 -3.03 0.37
CA ILE A 98 13.23 -2.94 -0.90
C ILE A 98 13.96 -3.71 -2.00
N ASP A 99 15.27 -3.51 -2.15
CA ASP A 99 16.09 -4.21 -3.16
C ASP A 99 16.03 -5.74 -2.99
N GLN A 100 15.96 -6.21 -1.74
CA GLN A 100 15.77 -7.63 -1.44
C GLN A 100 14.40 -8.12 -1.93
N TYR A 101 13.32 -7.43 -1.54
CA TYR A 101 11.97 -7.82 -1.97
C TYR A 101 11.82 -7.78 -3.48
N GLU A 102 12.41 -6.80 -4.17
CA GLU A 102 12.43 -6.75 -5.63
C GLU A 102 13.09 -7.99 -6.23
N THR A 103 14.26 -8.37 -5.71
CA THR A 103 14.98 -9.58 -6.15
C THR A 103 14.15 -10.84 -5.92
N ASP A 104 13.57 -11.00 -4.72
CA ASP A 104 12.78 -12.17 -4.36
C ASP A 104 11.52 -12.30 -5.23
N ILE A 105 10.82 -11.18 -5.49
CA ILE A 105 9.61 -11.16 -6.32
C ILE A 105 9.93 -11.48 -7.78
N ILE A 106 11.03 -10.95 -8.33
CA ILE A 106 11.44 -11.25 -9.72
C ILE A 106 11.82 -12.73 -9.85
N ALA A 107 12.58 -13.27 -8.90
CA ALA A 107 12.95 -14.69 -8.89
C ALA A 107 11.72 -15.60 -8.84
N ASP A 108 10.73 -15.30 -7.98
CA ASP A 108 9.46 -16.03 -7.90
C ASP A 108 8.66 -15.97 -9.21
N GLN A 109 8.85 -14.93 -10.04
CA GLN A 109 8.21 -14.80 -11.35
C GLN A 109 8.91 -15.59 -12.45
N GLU A 110 10.23 -15.71 -12.41
CA GLU A 110 11.02 -16.49 -13.37
C GLU A 110 10.77 -18.00 -13.22
N ASP A 111 10.54 -18.48 -11.98
CA ASP A 111 10.14 -19.86 -11.70
C ASP A 111 8.73 -20.24 -12.23
N LEU A 112 7.99 -19.28 -12.81
CA LEU A 112 6.66 -19.46 -13.39
C LEU A 112 6.64 -19.49 -14.93
N THR A 113 7.79 -19.26 -15.60
CA THR A 113 7.94 -19.27 -17.08
C THR A 113 8.74 -20.47 -17.57
#